data_AF-A0A1H6R4V2-F1
#
_entry.id   AF-A0A1H6R4V2-F1
#
_cell.length_a   1.000
_cell.length_b   1.000
_cell.length_c   1.000
_cell.angle_alpha   90.00
_cell.angle_beta   90.00
_cell.angle_gamma   90.00
#
_symmetry.space_group_name_H-M   'P 1'
#
loop_
_entity.id
_entity.type
_entity.pdbx_description
1 polymer ?
#
loop_
_entity_poly.entity_id
_entity_poly.type
_entity_poly.pdbx_seq_one_letter_code
_entity_poly.pdbx_strand_id
1 'polypeptide(L)'
;MPLLPANALDRVLTWNDFSRRTLPTPAPGVFAIAAQTAVGLNLGPLRLVPLPGSGPRRFRISAEPSVTVNFDRARSWVAAFLFGWPRAEQDALLGHEQTHYLIGALLARDLFRELAVLQRRDYPSTAAGLQEIRAVQARFGQALMQAVHDKYDRDTRHDPVHHPMAQSLWTGTVQAARQFDQPLRDYLGRARLLP
;
A
#
# COMPACT_ATOMS: atom_id res chain seq x y z
N MET A 1 4.84 -14.31 15.54
CA MET A 1 4.24 -13.55 14.43
C MET A 1 5.25 -12.53 13.92
N PRO A 2 5.89 -12.71 12.75
CA PRO A 2 6.39 -11.62 11.96
C PRO A 2 5.18 -10.98 11.27
N LEU A 3 4.63 -9.99 11.96
CA LEU A 3 3.50 -9.19 11.52
C LEU A 3 3.96 -8.29 10.36
N LEU A 4 3.04 -7.89 9.47
CA LEU A 4 3.04 -6.48 9.00
C LEU A 4 3.41 -5.64 10.23
N PRO A 5 4.39 -4.72 10.24
CA PRO A 5 4.82 -4.09 11.51
C PRO A 5 3.57 -3.74 12.31
N ALA A 6 3.46 -4.18 13.57
CA ALA A 6 2.18 -4.51 14.26
C ALA A 6 1.03 -3.49 14.15
N ASN A 7 1.33 -2.29 13.69
CA ASN A 7 0.44 -1.14 13.55
C ASN A 7 0.41 -0.61 12.09
N ALA A 8 0.80 -1.36 11.06
CA ALA A 8 0.94 -0.84 9.69
C ALA A 8 -0.41 -0.41 9.10
N LEU A 9 -1.47 -1.12 9.46
CA LEU A 9 -2.83 -0.74 9.07
C LEU A 9 -3.40 0.33 10.01
N ASP A 10 -2.84 0.48 11.20
CA ASP A 10 -3.29 1.40 12.24
C ASP A 10 -2.47 2.69 12.33
N ARG A 11 -1.40 2.81 11.55
CA ARG A 11 -0.56 4.00 11.52
C ARG A 11 -1.36 5.17 10.97
N VAL A 12 -1.44 6.20 11.79
CA VAL A 12 -1.98 7.50 11.44
C VAL A 12 -0.82 8.41 11.10
N LEU A 13 -0.82 8.95 9.88
CA LEU A 13 0.15 9.93 9.44
C LEU A 13 -0.12 11.29 10.08
N THR A 14 0.96 12.01 10.31
CA THR A 14 0.96 13.39 10.76
C THR A 14 1.88 14.20 9.85
N TRP A 15 1.76 15.52 9.82
CA TRP A 15 2.69 16.34 9.03
C TRP A 15 4.16 16.21 9.46
N ASN A 16 4.42 15.74 10.68
CA ASN A 16 5.77 15.44 11.16
C ASN A 16 6.39 14.21 10.50
N ASP A 17 5.60 13.33 9.87
CA ASP A 17 6.10 12.19 9.11
C ASP A 17 6.76 12.62 7.79
N PHE A 18 6.40 13.79 7.26
CA PHE A 18 6.82 14.27 5.96
C PHE A 18 8.04 15.18 6.04
N SER A 19 8.88 15.14 5.01
CA SER A 19 9.93 16.13 4.84
C SER A 19 9.34 17.46 4.35
N ARG A 20 9.60 18.55 5.05
CA ARG A 20 9.12 19.88 4.62
C ARG A 20 9.93 20.36 3.41
N ARG A 21 9.24 20.81 2.35
CA ARG A 21 9.85 21.40 1.15
C ARG A 21 9.43 22.85 0.99
N THR A 22 10.39 23.73 0.76
CA THR A 22 10.10 25.12 0.36
C THR A 22 9.76 25.13 -1.13
N LEU A 23 8.47 25.29 -1.44
CA LEU A 23 7.97 25.44 -2.80
C LEU A 23 7.32 26.83 -2.95
N PRO A 24 7.28 27.42 -4.16
CA PRO A 24 6.58 28.67 -4.39
C PRO A 24 5.10 28.56 -3.98
N THR A 25 4.59 29.55 -3.26
CA THR A 25 3.16 29.64 -2.96
C THR A 25 2.38 29.82 -4.27
N PRO A 26 1.37 28.99 -4.55
CA PRO A 26 0.55 29.16 -5.74
C PRO A 26 -0.22 30.48 -5.69
N ALA A 27 -0.46 31.08 -6.86
CA ALA A 27 -1.37 32.22 -6.96
C ALA A 27 -2.80 31.80 -6.58
N PRO A 28 -3.65 32.74 -6.10
CA PRO A 28 -5.04 32.43 -5.77
C PRO A 28 -5.76 31.73 -6.93
N GLY A 29 -6.45 30.63 -6.64
CA GLY A 29 -7.18 29.82 -7.63
C GLY A 29 -6.31 28.91 -8.50
N VAL A 30 -4.98 28.89 -8.30
CA VAL A 30 -4.08 27.97 -9.00
C VAL A 30 -3.90 26.70 -8.19
N PHE A 31 -4.22 25.56 -8.81
CA PHE A 31 -3.96 24.25 -8.23
C PHE A 31 -2.44 24.00 -8.11
N ALA A 32 -2.01 23.46 -6.97
CA ALA A 32 -0.65 23.00 -6.75
C ALA A 32 -0.65 21.76 -5.86
N ILE A 33 0.20 20.79 -6.22
CA ILE A 33 0.46 19.63 -5.38
C ILE A 33 1.20 20.10 -4.12
N ALA A 34 0.56 19.92 -2.97
CA ALA A 34 1.06 20.43 -1.69
C ALA A 34 1.63 19.33 -0.77
N ALA A 35 1.47 18.05 -1.13
CA ALA A 35 2.08 16.94 -0.42
C ALA A 35 2.26 15.73 -1.35
N GLN A 36 3.05 14.76 -0.91
CA GLN A 36 3.21 13.48 -1.57
C GLN A 36 3.55 12.40 -0.53
N THR A 37 2.89 11.26 -0.63
CA THR A 37 3.21 10.05 0.12
C THR A 37 3.91 9.03 -0.77
N ALA A 38 5.10 8.61 -0.35
CA ALA A 38 5.83 7.52 -0.96
C ALA A 38 5.78 6.30 -0.05
N VAL A 39 4.96 5.32 -0.41
CA VAL A 39 4.85 4.03 0.27
C VAL A 39 5.33 2.91 -0.66
N GLY A 40 6.00 1.92 -0.11
CA GLY A 40 6.41 0.71 -0.81
C GLY A 40 6.24 -0.53 0.05
N LEU A 41 6.39 -1.69 -0.58
CA LEU A 41 6.42 -2.98 0.11
C LEU A 41 7.78 -3.63 -0.08
N ASN A 42 8.29 -4.26 0.99
CA ASN A 42 9.49 -5.07 0.93
C ASN A 42 9.17 -6.47 1.42
N LEU A 43 9.46 -7.45 0.57
CA LEU A 43 9.35 -8.87 0.88
C LEU A 43 10.70 -9.39 1.36
N GLY A 44 10.72 -10.02 2.52
CA GLY A 44 11.89 -10.71 3.03
C GLY A 44 12.23 -11.97 2.23
N PRO A 45 13.41 -12.56 2.47
CA PRO A 45 13.87 -13.73 1.73
C PRO A 45 12.95 -14.94 2.00
N LEU A 46 12.52 -15.60 0.93
CA LEU A 46 11.82 -16.87 0.98
C LEU A 46 12.75 -18.00 0.53
N ARG A 47 12.79 -19.10 1.29
CA ARG A 47 13.61 -20.27 0.96
C ARG A 47 12.73 -21.51 0.92
N LEU A 48 12.90 -22.32 -0.12
CA LEU A 48 12.28 -23.64 -0.22
C LEU A 48 13.28 -24.67 0.29
N VAL A 49 12.87 -25.46 1.28
CA VAL A 49 13.68 -26.53 1.86
C VAL A 49 13.00 -27.88 1.63
N PRO A 50 13.77 -28.98 1.52
CA PRO A 50 13.20 -30.32 1.45
C PRO A 50 12.35 -30.61 2.70
N LEU A 51 11.20 -31.25 2.52
CA LEU A 51 10.35 -31.72 3.61
C LEU A 51 10.86 -33.09 4.11
N PRO A 52 11.41 -33.20 5.34
CA PRO A 52 11.93 -34.46 5.84
C PRO A 52 10.85 -35.55 5.88
N GLY A 53 11.21 -36.78 5.51
CA GLY A 53 10.28 -37.92 5.54
C GLY A 53 9.23 -37.94 4.43
N SER A 54 9.26 -37.02 3.47
CA SER A 54 8.34 -37.03 2.33
C SER A 54 8.76 -38.06 1.26
N GLY A 55 7.86 -38.99 0.93
CA GLY A 55 7.95 -39.86 -0.24
C GLY A 55 6.76 -39.61 -1.18
N PRO A 56 6.97 -39.15 -2.44
CA PRO A 56 8.21 -38.65 -3.05
C PRO A 56 8.73 -37.35 -2.40
N ARG A 57 9.99 -36.97 -2.69
CA ARG A 57 10.63 -35.74 -2.15
C ARG A 57 9.78 -34.51 -2.44
N ARG A 58 9.40 -33.78 -1.39
CA ARG A 58 8.68 -32.50 -1.45
C ARG A 58 9.52 -31.35 -0.89
N PHE A 59 9.10 -30.13 -1.19
CA PHE A 59 9.70 -28.90 -0.71
C PHE A 59 8.65 -27.97 -0.12
N ARG A 60 9.00 -27.17 0.89
CA ARG A 60 8.12 -26.20 1.52
C ARG A 60 8.88 -24.91 1.85
N ILE A 61 8.17 -23.78 1.94
CA ILE A 61 8.77 -22.53 2.40
C ILE A 61 9.21 -22.70 3.87
N SER A 62 10.49 -22.47 4.15
CA SER A 62 11.14 -22.84 5.42
C SER A 62 10.75 -21.98 6.60
N ALA A 63 10.30 -20.75 6.36
CA ALA A 63 10.02 -19.75 7.38
C ALA A 63 8.71 -19.04 7.06
N GLU A 64 8.12 -18.43 8.08
CA GLU A 64 6.98 -17.54 7.89
C GLU A 64 7.39 -16.38 6.96
N PRO A 65 6.60 -16.11 5.92
CA PRO A 65 6.85 -14.96 5.06
C PRO A 65 6.92 -13.67 5.86
N SER A 66 7.77 -12.73 5.44
CA SER A 66 7.80 -11.38 6.01
C SER A 66 7.53 -10.37 4.92
N VAL A 67 6.53 -9.52 5.14
CA VAL A 67 6.22 -8.38 4.26
C VAL A 67 6.17 -7.14 5.13
N THR A 68 6.95 -6.13 4.74
CA THR A 68 7.02 -4.87 5.47
C THR A 68 6.49 -3.73 4.60
N VAL A 69 5.82 -2.79 5.25
CA VAL A 69 5.38 -1.53 4.65
C VAL A 69 6.46 -0.49 4.90
N ASN A 70 7.02 0.07 3.84
CA ASN A 70 8.03 1.11 3.91
C ASN A 70 7.39 2.47 3.58
N PHE A 71 7.25 3.34 4.59
CA PHE A 71 6.98 4.75 4.35
C PHE A 71 8.32 5.47 4.15
N ASP A 72 8.56 5.92 2.92
CA ASP A 72 9.81 6.55 2.54
C ASP A 72 9.76 8.05 2.84
N ARG A 73 10.30 8.45 3.99
CA ARG A 73 10.35 9.86 4.42
C ARG A 73 11.15 10.76 3.47
N ALA A 74 12.15 10.24 2.77
CA ALA A 74 12.97 11.03 1.85
C ALA A 74 12.18 11.42 0.59
N ARG A 75 11.27 10.54 0.16
CA ARG A 75 10.38 10.77 -0.98
C ARG A 75 8.98 11.26 -0.59
N SER A 76 8.62 11.20 0.68
CA SER A 76 7.37 11.75 1.21
C SER A 76 7.59 13.17 1.72
N TRP A 77 6.85 14.13 1.19
CA TRP A 77 7.08 15.54 1.47
C TRP A 77 5.80 16.35 1.60
N VAL A 78 5.91 17.52 2.23
CA VAL A 78 4.84 18.51 2.36
C VAL A 78 5.36 19.90 2.05
N ALA A 79 4.62 20.67 1.26
CA ALA A 79 4.97 22.02 0.87
C ALA A 79 4.84 22.98 2.06
N ALA A 80 5.83 23.85 2.24
CA ALA A 80 5.86 24.78 3.37
C ALA A 80 4.69 25.77 3.38
N PHE A 81 4.14 26.11 2.20
CA PHE A 81 3.00 27.01 2.07
C PHE A 81 1.68 26.41 2.57
N LEU A 82 1.57 25.07 2.66
CA LEU A 82 0.37 24.37 3.14
C LEU A 82 -0.06 24.87 4.53
N PHE A 83 0.91 25.20 5.38
CA PHE A 83 0.65 25.64 6.74
C PHE A 83 0.05 27.06 6.84
N GLY A 84 -0.05 27.77 5.72
CA GLY A 84 -0.83 29.00 5.60
C GLY A 84 -2.30 28.78 5.20
N TRP A 85 -2.68 27.56 4.82
CA TRP A 85 -4.06 27.22 4.42
C TRP A 85 -4.99 27.09 5.63
N PRO A 86 -6.32 27.20 5.43
CA PRO A 86 -7.30 26.85 6.45
C PRO A 86 -7.07 25.45 7.02
N ARG A 87 -7.28 25.28 8.33
CA ARG A 87 -7.01 24.01 9.02
C ARG A 87 -7.77 22.83 8.39
N ALA A 88 -9.02 23.03 8.00
CA ALA A 88 -9.84 22.01 7.37
C ALA A 88 -9.24 21.50 6.04
N GLU A 89 -8.62 22.36 5.25
CA GLU A 89 -7.96 21.97 4.00
C GLU A 89 -6.67 21.20 4.27
N GLN A 90 -5.91 21.60 5.31
CA GLN A 90 -4.77 20.82 5.77
C GLN A 90 -5.20 19.42 6.23
N ASP A 91 -6.27 19.31 7.02
CA ASP A 91 -6.75 18.02 7.50
C ASP A 91 -7.31 17.15 6.34
N ALA A 92 -7.98 17.75 5.36
CA ALA A 92 -8.44 17.06 4.15
C ALA A 92 -7.27 16.50 3.33
N LEU A 93 -6.21 17.30 3.12
CA LEU A 93 -5.00 16.84 2.42
C LEU A 93 -4.27 15.75 3.22
N LEU A 94 -4.18 15.86 4.55
CA LEU A 94 -3.58 14.79 5.36
C LEU A 94 -4.39 13.49 5.23
N GLY A 95 -5.72 13.57 5.17
CA GLY A 95 -6.60 12.43 4.92
C GLY A 95 -6.41 11.80 3.53
N HIS A 96 -6.11 12.62 2.52
CA HIS A 96 -5.73 12.17 1.18
C HIS A 96 -4.42 11.38 1.23
N GLU A 97 -3.38 11.94 1.85
CA GLU A 97 -2.10 11.26 2.04
C GLU A 97 -2.20 9.97 2.88
N GLN A 98 -3.08 9.97 3.89
CA GLN A 98 -3.39 8.77 4.68
C GLN A 98 -3.99 7.65 3.82
N THR A 99 -4.82 8.00 2.83
CA THR A 99 -5.41 7.02 1.90
C THR A 99 -4.33 6.36 1.04
N HIS A 100 -3.35 7.13 0.54
CA HIS A 100 -2.19 6.56 -0.16
C HIS A 100 -1.43 5.55 0.70
N TYR A 101 -1.12 5.91 1.96
CA TYR A 101 -0.43 4.99 2.86
C TYR A 101 -1.23 3.70 3.09
N LEU A 102 -2.54 3.81 3.30
CA LEU A 102 -3.41 2.65 3.51
C LEU A 102 -3.50 1.75 2.28
N ILE A 103 -3.51 2.30 1.06
CA ILE A 103 -3.45 1.51 -0.18
C ILE A 103 -2.19 0.62 -0.15
N GLY A 104 -1.01 1.20 0.09
CA GLY A 104 0.24 0.45 0.17
C GLY A 104 0.24 -0.60 1.30
N ALA A 105 -0.28 -0.23 2.48
CA ALA A 105 -0.33 -1.13 3.63
C ALA A 105 -1.28 -2.32 3.43
N LEU A 106 -2.44 -2.11 2.79
CA LEU A 106 -3.38 -3.18 2.48
C LEU A 106 -2.87 -4.10 1.36
N LEU A 107 -2.20 -3.56 0.33
CA LEU A 107 -1.53 -4.39 -0.68
C LEU A 107 -0.45 -5.27 -0.06
N ALA A 108 0.30 -4.75 0.92
CA ALA A 108 1.27 -5.55 1.67
C ALA A 108 0.60 -6.65 2.52
N ARG A 109 -0.53 -6.35 3.18
CA ARG A 109 -1.34 -7.35 3.91
C ARG A 109 -1.80 -8.47 2.99
N ASP A 110 -2.32 -8.11 1.83
CA ASP A 110 -2.85 -9.07 0.86
C ASP A 110 -1.71 -9.95 0.31
N LEU A 111 -0.56 -9.37 -0.03
CA LEU A 111 0.65 -10.12 -0.39
C LEU A 111 1.07 -11.11 0.71
N PHE A 112 1.14 -10.66 1.97
CA PHE A 112 1.49 -11.52 3.10
C PHE A 112 0.56 -12.74 3.20
N ARG A 113 -0.76 -12.53 3.06
CA ARG A 113 -1.76 -13.61 3.13
C ARG A 113 -1.56 -14.64 2.04
N GLU A 114 -1.33 -14.18 0.81
CA GLU A 114 -1.08 -15.06 -0.32
C GLU A 114 0.19 -15.90 -0.10
N LEU A 115 1.26 -15.29 0.41
CA LEU A 115 2.48 -16.00 0.75
C LEU A 115 2.28 -16.98 1.93
N ALA A 116 1.46 -16.63 2.92
CA ALA A 116 1.13 -17.52 4.03
C ALA A 116 0.32 -18.75 3.57
N VAL A 117 -0.49 -18.61 2.51
CA VAL A 117 -1.12 -19.75 1.84
C VAL A 117 -0.06 -20.62 1.14
N LEU A 118 0.86 -20.02 0.39
CA LEU A 118 1.95 -20.76 -0.26
C LEU A 118 2.86 -21.50 0.74
N GLN A 119 3.09 -20.91 1.92
CA GLN A 119 3.92 -21.52 2.97
C GLN A 119 3.39 -22.88 3.43
N ARG A 120 2.07 -23.08 3.38
CA ARG A 120 1.42 -24.35 3.78
C ARG A 120 1.43 -25.41 2.68
N ARG A 121 1.92 -25.09 1.48
CA ARG A 121 1.93 -26.01 0.33
C ARG A 121 3.20 -26.85 0.26
N ASP A 122 3.04 -28.04 -0.29
CA ASP A 122 4.14 -28.95 -0.64
C ASP A 122 4.37 -28.95 -2.14
N TYR A 123 5.61 -28.66 -2.52
CA TYR A 123 6.02 -28.53 -3.90
C TYR A 123 6.80 -29.77 -4.34
N PRO A 124 6.59 -30.26 -5.59
CA PRO A 124 7.38 -31.38 -6.13
C PRO A 124 8.84 -30.99 -6.41
N SER A 125 9.14 -29.70 -6.56
CA SER A 125 10.49 -29.18 -6.78
C SER A 125 10.62 -27.75 -6.25
N THR A 126 11.85 -27.28 -6.06
CA THR A 126 12.12 -25.87 -5.77
C THR A 126 11.65 -24.95 -6.91
N ALA A 127 11.79 -25.38 -8.16
CA ALA A 127 11.37 -24.61 -9.33
C ALA A 127 9.85 -24.35 -9.32
N ALA A 128 9.04 -25.35 -9.00
CA ALA A 128 7.58 -25.22 -8.91
C ALA A 128 7.17 -24.21 -7.81
N GLY A 129 7.79 -24.30 -6.63
CA GLY A 129 7.53 -23.33 -5.55
C GLY A 129 7.98 -21.91 -5.90
N LEU A 130 9.14 -21.74 -6.53
CA LEU A 130 9.62 -20.43 -6.98
C LEU A 130 8.72 -19.81 -8.04
N GLN A 131 8.13 -20.61 -8.93
CA GLN A 131 7.17 -20.14 -9.92
C GLN A 131 5.92 -19.55 -9.26
N GLU A 132 5.33 -20.24 -8.28
CA GLU A 132 4.16 -19.72 -7.55
C GLU A 132 4.50 -18.46 -6.74
N ILE A 133 5.65 -18.44 -6.07
CA ILE A 133 6.12 -17.24 -5.34
C ILE A 133 6.22 -16.04 -6.28
N ARG A 134 6.84 -16.21 -7.46
CA ARG A 134 6.94 -15.15 -8.47
C ARG A 134 5.57 -14.72 -9.01
N ALA A 135 4.66 -15.66 -9.22
CA ALA A 135 3.30 -15.36 -9.66
C ALA A 135 2.50 -14.56 -8.61
N VAL A 136 2.69 -14.84 -7.32
CA VAL A 136 2.17 -13.99 -6.24
C VAL A 136 2.83 -12.62 -6.28
N GLN A 137 4.17 -12.54 -6.29
CA GLN A 137 4.89 -11.26 -6.31
C GLN A 137 4.46 -10.36 -7.48
N ALA A 138 4.30 -10.92 -8.69
CA ALA A 138 3.87 -10.18 -9.87
C ALA A 138 2.48 -9.54 -9.70
N ARG A 139 1.58 -10.19 -8.95
CA ARG A 139 0.23 -9.67 -8.66
C ARG A 139 0.23 -8.49 -7.67
N PHE A 140 1.33 -8.22 -6.98
CA PHE A 140 1.50 -7.11 -6.05
C PHE A 140 2.72 -6.24 -6.40
N GLY A 141 3.22 -6.35 -7.64
CA GLY A 141 4.43 -5.65 -8.06
C GLY A 141 4.25 -4.13 -8.10
N GLN A 142 5.39 -3.43 -8.20
CA GLN A 142 5.46 -1.95 -8.22
C GLN A 142 4.53 -1.33 -9.27
N ALA A 143 4.36 -1.97 -10.43
CA ALA A 143 3.50 -1.46 -11.50
C ALA A 143 2.01 -1.39 -11.10
N LEU A 144 1.49 -2.43 -10.42
CA LEU A 144 0.11 -2.40 -9.94
C LEU A 144 -0.05 -1.36 -8.84
N MET A 145 0.88 -1.32 -7.88
CA MET A 145 0.84 -0.32 -6.80
C MET A 145 0.80 1.08 -7.39
N GLN A 146 1.74 1.43 -8.27
CA GLN A 146 1.78 2.73 -8.93
C GLN A 146 0.47 3.02 -9.68
N ALA A 147 -0.04 2.06 -10.45
CA ALA A 147 -1.28 2.26 -11.21
C ALA A 147 -2.51 2.55 -10.32
N VAL A 148 -2.59 1.93 -9.14
CA VAL A 148 -3.67 2.22 -8.16
C VAL A 148 -3.50 3.61 -7.55
N HIS A 149 -2.27 4.00 -7.17
CA HIS A 149 -1.97 5.34 -6.66
C HIS A 149 -2.28 6.41 -7.72
N ASP A 150 -1.80 6.24 -8.95
CA ASP A 150 -2.05 7.17 -10.05
C ASP A 150 -3.54 7.30 -10.36
N LYS A 151 -4.29 6.19 -10.26
CA LYS A 151 -5.74 6.25 -10.47
C LYS A 151 -6.43 7.01 -9.35
N TYR A 152 -6.07 6.77 -8.09
CA TYR A 152 -6.62 7.51 -6.97
C TYR A 152 -6.35 9.03 -7.10
N ASP A 153 -5.13 9.38 -7.46
CA ASP A 153 -4.70 10.74 -7.76
C ASP A 153 -5.49 11.37 -8.91
N ARG A 154 -5.66 10.65 -10.02
CA ARG A 154 -6.47 11.13 -11.16
C ARG A 154 -7.94 11.33 -10.79
N ASP A 155 -8.53 10.38 -10.07
CA ASP A 155 -9.95 10.42 -9.70
C ASP A 155 -10.24 11.58 -8.73
N THR A 156 -9.32 11.88 -7.81
CA THR A 156 -9.41 12.98 -6.85
C THR A 156 -8.80 14.29 -7.34
N ARG A 157 -8.10 14.26 -8.48
CA ARG A 157 -7.29 15.35 -9.04
C ARG A 157 -6.26 15.92 -8.04
N HIS A 158 -5.80 15.10 -7.09
CA HIS A 158 -4.98 15.52 -5.95
C HIS A 158 -5.58 16.68 -5.12
N ASP A 159 -6.89 16.90 -5.19
CA ASP A 159 -7.57 18.02 -4.54
C ASP A 159 -8.80 17.50 -3.79
N PRO A 160 -8.62 17.00 -2.56
CA PRO A 160 -9.71 16.43 -1.77
C PRO A 160 -10.76 17.46 -1.36
N VAL A 161 -10.45 18.76 -1.42
CA VAL A 161 -11.35 19.86 -1.03
C VAL A 161 -12.38 20.10 -2.14
N HIS A 162 -11.93 20.14 -3.39
CA HIS A 162 -12.81 20.37 -4.54
C HIS A 162 -13.33 19.07 -5.19
N HIS A 163 -12.78 17.91 -4.82
CA HIS A 163 -13.26 16.59 -5.25
C HIS A 163 -13.67 15.66 -4.08
N PRO A 164 -14.52 16.13 -3.15
CA PRO A 164 -14.81 15.40 -1.92
C PRO A 164 -15.58 14.10 -2.15
N MET A 165 -16.39 14.00 -3.23
CA MET A 165 -17.13 12.78 -3.56
C MET A 165 -16.18 11.65 -3.99
N ALA A 166 -15.21 11.95 -4.86
CA ALA A 166 -14.19 10.97 -5.27
C ALA A 166 -13.31 10.56 -4.08
N GLN A 167 -12.90 11.55 -3.27
CA GLN A 167 -12.16 11.31 -2.03
C GLN A 167 -12.93 10.35 -1.10
N SER A 168 -14.21 10.63 -0.84
CA SER A 168 -15.05 9.82 0.05
C SER A 168 -15.25 8.40 -0.47
N LEU A 169 -15.44 8.23 -1.78
CA LEU A 169 -15.57 6.91 -2.40
C LEU A 169 -14.30 6.06 -2.21
N TRP A 170 -13.13 6.64 -2.49
CA TRP A 170 -11.86 5.98 -2.31
C TRP A 170 -11.56 5.67 -0.85
N THR A 171 -11.64 6.67 0.03
CA THR A 171 -11.38 6.48 1.46
C THR A 171 -12.34 5.47 2.06
N GLY A 172 -13.64 5.52 1.74
CA GLY A 172 -14.63 4.56 2.21
C GLY A 172 -14.33 3.13 1.74
N THR A 173 -13.93 2.96 0.48
CA THR A 173 -13.56 1.64 -0.09
C THR A 173 -12.31 1.06 0.58
N VAL A 174 -11.28 1.89 0.77
CA VAL A 174 -10.02 1.50 1.43
C VAL A 174 -10.25 1.16 2.91
N GLN A 175 -11.03 1.97 3.63
CA GLN A 175 -11.37 1.72 5.03
C GLN A 175 -12.23 0.46 5.18
N ALA A 176 -13.18 0.22 4.28
CA ALA A 176 -13.98 -1.00 4.32
C ALA A 176 -13.12 -2.26 4.11
N ALA A 177 -12.17 -2.24 3.16
CA ALA A 177 -11.21 -3.34 2.97
C ALA A 177 -10.34 -3.58 4.22
N ARG A 178 -9.97 -2.52 4.94
CA ARG A 178 -9.28 -2.62 6.23
C ARG A 178 -10.18 -3.23 7.31
N GLN A 179 -11.37 -2.66 7.53
CA GLN A 179 -12.28 -3.03 8.61
C GLN A 179 -12.82 -4.46 8.49
N PHE A 180 -13.24 -4.86 7.28
CA PHE A 180 -13.81 -6.19 7.03
C PHE A 180 -12.76 -7.25 6.72
N ASP A 181 -11.49 -6.86 6.76
CA ASP A 181 -10.35 -7.73 6.60
C ASP A 181 -10.36 -8.54 5.29
N GLN A 182 -10.79 -7.91 4.20
CA GLN A 182 -10.91 -8.49 2.86
C GLN A 182 -9.88 -7.90 1.89
N PRO A 183 -9.46 -8.61 0.83
CA PRO A 183 -8.49 -8.09 -0.13
C PRO A 183 -8.90 -6.71 -0.69
N LEU A 184 -7.97 -5.76 -0.70
CA LEU A 184 -8.20 -4.41 -1.21
C LEU A 184 -8.66 -4.46 -2.68
N ARG A 185 -8.04 -5.33 -3.48
CA ARG A 185 -8.36 -5.48 -4.90
C ARG A 185 -9.82 -5.85 -5.15
N ASP A 186 -10.44 -6.64 -4.27
CA ASP A 186 -11.84 -7.04 -4.41
C ASP A 186 -12.79 -5.87 -4.14
N TYR A 187 -12.44 -5.03 -3.17
CA TYR A 187 -13.18 -3.80 -2.85
C TYR A 187 -13.02 -2.77 -3.97
N LEU A 188 -11.80 -2.52 -4.42
CA LEU A 188 -11.53 -1.64 -5.55
C LEU A 188 -12.24 -2.14 -6.83
N GLY A 189 -12.23 -3.44 -7.11
CA GLY A 189 -12.92 -4.02 -8.26
C GLY A 189 -14.42 -3.80 -8.21
N ARG A 190 -15.06 -4.08 -7.07
CA ARG A 190 -16.51 -3.84 -6.86
C ARG A 190 -16.89 -2.37 -7.00
N ALA A 191 -16.03 -1.47 -6.55
CA ALA A 191 -16.23 -0.02 -6.67
C ALA A 191 -15.78 0.57 -8.03
N ARG A 192 -15.26 -0.26 -8.96
CA ARG A 192 -14.69 0.18 -10.26
C ARG A 192 -13.53 1.16 -10.12
N LEU A 193 -12.72 0.95 -9.10
CA LEU A 193 -11.55 1.77 -8.73
C LEU A 193 -10.20 1.13 -9.10
N LEU A 194 -10.21 -0.08 -9.68
CA LEU A 194 -8.98 -0.64 -10.26
C LEU A 194 -8.61 0.11 -11.56
N PRO A 195 -7.29 0.26 -11.85
CA PRO A 195 -6.81 0.86 -13.09
C PRO A 195 -7.09 0.02 -14.33
#